data_AF-X1B609-F1
#
_entry.id   AF-X1B609-F1
#
_cell.length_a   1.000
_cell.length_b   1.000
_cell.length_c   1.000
_cell.angle_alpha   90.00
_cell.angle_beta   90.00
_cell.angle_gamma   90.00
#
_symmetry.space_group_name_H-M   'P 1'
#
loop_
_entity.id
_entity.type
_entity.pdbx_description
1 polymer ?
#
loop_
_entity_poly.entity_id
_entity_poly.type
_entity_poly.pdbx_seq_one_letter_code
_entity_poly.pdbx_strand_id
1 'polypeptide(L)'
;MEIAALLAAELAYGKVQQIEKSLTDLLGRMGDSPFEFVGDFDGRKRAKLKDFKHRFTTGDDISDLLILLKDVLKRHGSIEKFFAQGYNSDDKNIIPALSKFCDSL
;
A
#
# COMPACT_ATOMS: atom_id res chain seq x y z
N MET A 1 8.22 -6.60 -5.46
CA MET A 1 6.76 -6.64 -5.62
C MET A 1 6.02 -6.41 -4.28
N GLU A 2 6.47 -5.48 -3.43
CA GLU A 2 5.84 -5.28 -2.11
C GLU A 2 4.60 -4.38 -2.18
N ILE A 3 4.67 -3.28 -2.93
CA ILE A 3 3.57 -2.30 -3.05
C ILE A 3 2.30 -2.95 -3.60
N ALA A 4 2.42 -3.73 -4.68
CA ALA A 4 1.27 -4.42 -5.25
C ALA A 4 0.66 -5.44 -4.29
N ALA A 5 1.49 -6.16 -3.53
CA ALA A 5 1.02 -7.13 -2.53
C ALA A 5 0.32 -6.46 -1.35
N LEU A 6 0.86 -5.34 -0.86
CA LEU A 6 0.23 -4.57 0.21
C LEU A 6 -1.12 -4.00 -0.24
N LEU A 7 -1.19 -3.37 -1.41
CA LEU A 7 -2.46 -2.87 -1.96
C LEU A 7 -3.48 -3.99 -2.21
N ALA A 8 -3.01 -5.18 -2.60
CA ALA A 8 -3.87 -6.36 -2.70
C ALA A 8 -4.43 -6.77 -1.33
N ALA A 9 -3.60 -6.77 -0.28
CA ALA A 9 -4.04 -7.07 1.08
C ALA A 9 -5.04 -6.04 1.60
N GLU A 10 -4.80 -4.74 1.38
CA GLU A 10 -5.70 -3.66 1.78
C GLU A 10 -7.07 -3.76 1.10
N LEU A 11 -7.14 -4.26 -0.13
CA LEU A 11 -8.38 -4.44 -0.89
C LEU A 11 -9.00 -5.84 -0.77
N ALA A 12 -8.43 -6.74 0.04
CA ALA A 12 -8.81 -8.15 0.11
C ALA A 12 -10.10 -8.41 0.89
N TYR A 13 -11.15 -7.63 0.65
CA TYR A 13 -12.43 -7.78 1.34
C TYR A 13 -13.64 -7.65 0.38
N GLY A 14 -14.47 -8.69 0.35
CA GLY A 14 -15.64 -8.79 -0.54
C GLY A 14 -15.57 -9.96 -1.50
N LYS A 15 -16.23 -9.83 -2.66
CA LYS A 15 -16.24 -10.89 -3.68
C LYS A 15 -14.91 -10.89 -4.44
N VAL A 16 -14.30 -12.06 -4.64
CA VAL A 16 -13.00 -12.21 -5.34
C VAL A 16 -12.98 -11.51 -6.69
N GLN A 17 -14.03 -11.67 -7.52
CA GLN A 17 -14.14 -10.99 -8.82
C GLN A 17 -14.09 -9.46 -8.72
N GLN A 18 -14.64 -8.88 -7.64
CA GLN A 18 -14.61 -7.44 -7.41
C GLN A 18 -13.21 -6.99 -6.96
N ILE A 19 -12.54 -7.79 -6.14
CA ILE A 19 -11.16 -7.55 -5.70
C ILE A 19 -10.22 -7.56 -6.91
N GLU A 20 -10.30 -8.58 -7.76
CA GLU A 20 -9.50 -8.70 -8.99
C GLU A 20 -9.75 -7.52 -9.94
N LYS A 21 -11.01 -7.14 -10.14
CA LYS A 21 -11.36 -5.98 -10.98
C LYS A 21 -10.76 -4.68 -10.44
N SER A 22 -10.89 -4.44 -9.13
CA SER A 22 -10.34 -3.23 -8.50
C SER A 22 -8.82 -3.23 -8.51
N LEU A 23 -8.15 -4.36 -8.28
CA LEU A 23 -6.69 -4.43 -8.34
C LEU A 23 -6.18 -4.23 -9.76
N THR A 24 -6.86 -4.79 -10.76
CA THR A 24 -6.50 -4.58 -12.17
C THR A 24 -6.64 -3.10 -12.56
N ASP A 25 -7.73 -2.44 -12.14
CA ASP A 25 -7.91 -0.99 -12.35
C ASP A 25 -6.83 -0.16 -11.64
N LEU A 26 -6.59 -0.43 -10.35
CA LEU A 26 -5.63 0.31 -9.55
C LEU A 26 -4.21 0.17 -10.11
N LEU A 27 -3.75 -1.06 -10.34
CA LEU A 27 -2.42 -1.31 -10.89
C LEU A 27 -2.30 -0.78 -12.33
N GLY A 28 -3.37 -0.85 -13.13
CA GLY A 28 -3.42 -0.24 -14.46
C GLY A 28 -3.21 1.27 -14.43
N ARG A 29 -3.75 1.98 -13.42
CA ARG A 29 -3.51 3.42 -13.22
C ARG A 29 -2.08 3.73 -12.79
N MET A 30 -1.41 2.79 -12.11
CA MET A 30 -0.02 2.91 -11.68
C MET A 30 0.98 2.66 -12.82
N GLY A 31 0.58 1.94 -13.85
CA GLY A 31 1.42 1.60 -15.00
C GLY A 31 2.38 0.44 -14.70
N ASP A 32 3.51 0.39 -15.41
CA ASP A 32 4.40 -0.78 -15.43
C ASP A 32 5.16 -1.01 -14.11
N SER A 33 5.33 0.03 -13.29
CA SER A 33 6.07 -0.05 -12.02
C SER A 33 5.31 0.63 -10.87
N PRO A 34 4.58 -0.13 -10.05
CA PRO A 34 3.99 0.38 -8.82
C PRO A 34 5.03 0.98 -7.85
N PHE A 35 6.25 0.45 -7.84
CA PHE A 35 7.34 0.96 -7.01
C PHE A 35 7.74 2.38 -7.41
N GLU A 36 8.00 2.62 -8.71
CA GLU A 36 8.33 3.96 -9.23
C GLU A 36 7.13 4.91 -9.15
N PHE A 37 5.92 4.38 -9.35
CA PHE A 37 4.70 5.16 -9.16
C PHE A 37 4.64 5.77 -7.76
N VAL A 38 4.92 4.97 -6.73
CA VAL A 38 4.94 5.42 -5.32
C VAL A 38 6.17 6.28 -4.99
N GLY A 39 7.37 5.88 -5.42
CA GLY A 39 8.61 6.62 -5.12
C GLY A 39 8.56 8.08 -5.58
N ASP A 40 7.95 8.30 -6.75
CA ASP A 40 7.76 9.64 -7.32
C ASP A 40 6.31 10.13 -7.20
N PHE A 41 5.54 9.67 -6.20
CA PHE A 41 4.13 10.05 -6.05
C PHE A 41 3.98 11.57 -5.88
N ASP A 42 3.09 12.18 -6.66
CA ASP A 42 2.86 13.63 -6.72
C ASP A 42 1.37 13.94 -6.97
N GLY A 43 1.02 15.23 -7.05
CA GLY A 43 -0.37 15.66 -7.29
C GLY A 43 -0.96 15.17 -8.62
N ARG A 44 -0.14 14.93 -9.65
CA ARG A 44 -0.62 14.40 -10.94
C ARG A 44 -0.98 12.93 -10.81
N LYS A 45 -0.17 12.15 -10.09
CA LYS A 45 -0.47 10.74 -9.78
C LYS A 45 -1.67 10.60 -8.86
N ARG A 46 -1.83 11.49 -7.87
CA ARG A 46 -3.07 11.58 -7.08
C ARG A 46 -4.30 11.79 -7.97
N ALA A 47 -4.23 12.71 -8.94
CA ALA A 47 -5.32 12.95 -9.88
C ALA A 47 -5.67 11.71 -10.72
N LYS A 48 -4.70 10.85 -11.08
CA LYS A 48 -4.98 9.57 -11.77
C LYS A 48 -5.81 8.58 -10.93
N LEU A 49 -5.71 8.67 -9.61
CA LEU A 49 -6.43 7.82 -8.67
C LEU A 49 -7.78 8.40 -8.26
N LYS A 50 -8.09 9.66 -8.55
CA LYS A 50 -9.26 10.38 -8.01
C LYS A 50 -10.59 9.61 -8.14
N ASP A 51 -10.84 9.00 -9.29
CA ASP A 51 -12.09 8.28 -9.56
C ASP A 51 -12.01 6.78 -9.22
N PHE A 52 -10.91 6.32 -8.61
CA PHE A 52 -10.80 4.96 -8.11
C PHE A 52 -11.72 4.76 -6.90
N LYS A 53 -12.40 3.61 -6.86
CA LYS A 53 -13.20 3.20 -5.71
C LYS A 53 -13.30 1.69 -5.61
N HIS A 54 -13.02 1.16 -4.42
CA HIS A 54 -13.32 -0.21 -4.03
C HIS A 54 -14.17 -0.20 -2.76
N ARG A 55 -15.48 -0.40 -2.92
CA ARG A 55 -16.46 -0.39 -1.81
C ARG A 55 -16.38 0.91 -1.00
N PHE A 56 -15.73 0.88 0.17
CA PHE A 56 -15.56 2.02 1.07
C PHE A 56 -14.21 2.72 0.87
N THR A 57 -13.22 2.05 0.28
CA THR A 57 -11.92 2.63 -0.03
C THR A 57 -12.00 3.46 -1.31
N THR A 58 -11.57 4.71 -1.24
CA THR A 58 -11.55 5.68 -2.33
C THR A 58 -10.15 5.88 -2.88
N GLY A 59 -10.05 6.56 -4.01
CA GLY A 59 -8.79 7.01 -4.59
C GLY A 59 -8.00 7.94 -3.67
N ASP A 60 -8.68 8.75 -2.86
CA ASP A 60 -8.04 9.61 -1.88
C ASP A 60 -7.43 8.80 -0.72
N ASP A 61 -8.14 7.80 -0.19
CA ASP A 61 -7.62 6.91 0.86
C ASP A 61 -6.34 6.19 0.39
N ILE A 62 -6.35 5.67 -0.85
CA ILE A 62 -5.15 5.06 -1.44
C ILE A 62 -4.05 6.10 -1.61
N SER A 63 -4.39 7.30 -2.11
CA SER A 63 -3.40 8.35 -2.34
C SER A 63 -2.71 8.79 -1.05
N ASP A 64 -3.44 8.85 0.07
CA ASP A 64 -2.90 9.17 1.38
C ASP A 64 -1.93 8.07 1.84
N LEU A 65 -2.31 6.79 1.70
CA LEU A 65 -1.40 5.68 1.96
C LEU A 65 -0.13 5.74 1.10
N LEU A 66 -0.24 6.05 -0.19
CA LEU A 66 0.92 6.13 -1.08
C LEU A 66 1.89 7.27 -0.70
N ILE A 67 1.40 8.37 -0.10
CA ILE A 67 2.25 9.43 0.43
C ILE A 67 3.08 8.91 1.61
N LEU A 68 2.46 8.18 2.53
CA LEU A 68 3.18 7.58 3.67
C LEU A 68 4.20 6.54 3.19
N LEU A 69 3.79 5.67 2.26
CA LEU A 69 4.67 4.65 1.70
C LEU A 69 5.85 5.25 0.92
N LYS A 70 5.67 6.39 0.26
CA LYS A 70 6.77 7.12 -0.38
C LYS A 70 7.85 7.49 0.63
N ASP A 71 7.47 7.99 1.80
CA ASP A 71 8.41 8.35 2.86
C ASP A 71 9.07 7.12 3.47
N VAL A 72 8.31 6.04 3.68
CA VAL A 72 8.84 4.74 4.12
C VAL A 72 9.90 4.23 3.15
N LEU A 73 9.61 4.21 1.84
CA LEU A 73 10.55 3.75 0.81
C LEU A 73 11.81 4.62 0.76
N LYS A 74 11.67 5.95 0.90
CA LYS A 74 12.83 6.86 0.91
C LYS A 74 13.75 6.64 2.11
N ARG A 75 13.19 6.37 3.30
CA ARG A 75 13.97 6.24 4.54
C ARG A 75 14.52 4.83 4.74
N HIS A 76 13.77 3.81 4.36
CA HIS A 76 14.07 2.41 4.70
C HIS A 76 14.38 1.54 3.48
N GLY A 77 14.10 2.01 2.26
CA GLY A 77 14.38 1.32 1.00
C GLY A 77 13.36 0.23 0.63
N SER A 78 12.62 -0.33 1.59
CA SER A 78 11.54 -1.29 1.35
C SER A 78 10.53 -1.30 2.50
N ILE A 79 9.34 -1.85 2.24
CA ILE A 79 8.30 -2.03 3.26
C ILE A 79 8.74 -3.10 4.26
N GLU A 80 9.36 -4.18 3.80
CA GLU A 80 9.92 -5.24 4.63
C GLU A 80 10.91 -4.71 5.67
N LYS A 81 11.86 -3.86 5.24
CA LYS A 81 12.86 -3.28 6.15
C LYS A 81 12.25 -2.37 7.20
N PHE A 82 11.18 -1.67 6.84
CA PHE A 82 10.43 -0.85 7.79
C PHE A 82 9.66 -1.73 8.79
N PHE A 83 8.95 -2.75 8.31
CA PHE A 83 8.26 -3.73 9.15
C PHE A 83 9.19 -4.47 10.12
N ALA A 84 10.37 -4.89 9.64
CA ALA A 84 11.36 -5.61 10.43
C ALA A 84 11.89 -4.83 11.65
N GLN A 85 11.72 -3.50 11.73
CA GLN A 85 12.08 -2.72 12.91
C GLN A 85 11.22 -3.05 14.13
N GLY A 86 9.97 -3.48 13.90
CA GLY A 86 9.05 -3.91 14.94
C GLY A 86 9.12 -5.39 15.26
N TYR A 87 9.73 -6.20 14.39
CA TYR A 87 9.74 -7.66 14.48
C TYR A 87 10.71 -8.18 15.56
N ASN A 88 10.23 -9.13 16.35
CA ASN A 88 11.01 -9.85 17.34
C ASN A 88 10.68 -11.35 17.25
N SER A 89 11.69 -12.21 17.16
CA SER A 89 11.52 -13.66 17.09
C SER A 89 10.95 -14.27 18.38
N ASP A 90 11.08 -13.56 19.50
CA ASP A 90 10.58 -14.02 20.80
C ASP A 90 9.08 -13.67 21.00
N ASP A 91 8.50 -12.85 20.13
CA ASP A 91 7.08 -12.53 20.19
C ASP A 91 6.24 -13.78 19.81
N LYS A 92 5.15 -13.99 20.54
CA LYS A 92 4.26 -15.15 20.34
C LYS A 92 3.69 -15.24 18.92
N ASN A 93 3.51 -14.11 18.25
CA ASN A 93 2.99 -14.00 16.89
C ASN A 93 3.39 -12.65 16.29
N ILE A 94 2.90 -12.38 15.08
CA ILE A 94 3.25 -11.20 14.29
C ILE A 94 2.52 -9.91 14.72
N ILE A 95 1.54 -9.99 15.63
CA ILE A 95 0.68 -8.86 16.01
C ILE A 95 1.50 -7.68 16.57
N PRO A 96 2.48 -7.86 17.49
CA PRO A 96 3.25 -6.74 18.01
C PRO A 96 4.02 -5.99 16.92
N ALA A 97 4.56 -6.70 15.93
CA ALA A 97 5.25 -6.11 14.80
C ALA A 97 4.28 -5.34 13.89
N LEU A 98 3.08 -5.88 13.63
CA LEU A 98 2.02 -5.18 12.89
C LEU A 98 1.55 -3.91 13.60
N SER A 99 1.37 -3.96 14.93
CA SER A 99 0.99 -2.77 15.70
C SER A 99 2.04 -1.67 15.58
N LYS A 100 3.32 -2.00 15.80
CA LYS A 100 4.43 -1.03 15.64
C LYS A 100 4.52 -0.47 14.22
N PHE A 101 4.31 -1.31 13.20
CA PHE A 101 4.29 -0.88 11.81
C PHE A 101 3.21 0.18 11.57
N CYS A 102 1.99 -0.06 12.03
CA CYS A 102 0.89 0.90 11.90
C CYS A 102 1.11 2.18 12.73
N ASP A 103 1.64 2.07 13.95
CA ASP A 103 1.90 3.23 14.83
C ASP A 103 3.04 4.13 14.34
N SER A 104 3.92 3.59 13.48
CA SER A 104 5.10 4.28 12.95
C SER A 104 4.91 4.84 11.54
N LEU A 105 3.72 4.64 10.96
CA LEU A 105 3.34 4.99 9.58
C LEU A 105 2.84 6.44 9.52
#